data_AF-A0A7S4KJH7-F1
#
_entry.id   AF-A0A7S4KJH7-F1
#
_cell.length_a   1.000
_cell.length_b   1.000
_cell.length_c   1.000
_cell.angle_alpha   90.00
_cell.angle_beta   90.00
_cell.angle_gamma   90.00
#
_symmetry.space_group_name_H-M   'P 1'
#
loop_
_entity.id
_entity.type
_entity.pdbx_description
1 polymer ?
#
loop_
_entity_poly.entity_id
_entity_poly.type
_entity_poly.pdbx_seq_one_letter_code
_entity_poly.pdbx_strand_id
1 'polypeptide(L)'
;PRWLRLNGRILEGGRRGLGGGGTGVRAAGGGARGSAGSAAVKVALEGNRDVARGEGEAWSVDVRVGVLRVLAWHLTRRAGDEREMKREGRRAQVDLRTEAKVLSPLISQWKKLYEHGEVDAASFAGAFVLAYLSVRHGRWTGGRLDASAYGGGAVQDVKSSPVRKFEGLEELLGDVSRWFKEEEQEELTVLDILSTLKLDGIKKNKDNLANRSLVCWLLAARPFVLMFRIPSPIEVLKMQARGERVVTMLTSEEELSSKHTAPLRYMEGEKLHSRDALEFLVHDLAHMEKFVDKEVYEEQVGFFRSMLELDEEGPRRFLRRFGGDEQLWAEVEYCISDMNCCCTHLLKYLKAKLFLARDRSSSFLFHACWAELLRSFGVERGSKEEEAMEGVGFRAMREDESDCIRKHFRSRAGLNK
;
A
#
# COMPACT_ATOMS: atom_id res chain seq x y z
N PRO A 1 -28.31 1.90 -1.93
CA PRO A 1 -29.07 0.67 -2.27
C PRO A 1 -28.60 -0.53 -1.42
N ARG A 2 -29.44 -0.89 -0.43
CA ARG A 2 -29.40 -2.04 0.51
C ARG A 2 -28.16 -2.26 1.39
N TRP A 3 -28.16 -1.56 2.53
CA TRP A 3 -27.62 -2.05 3.80
C TRP A 3 -28.78 -2.59 4.65
N LEU A 4 -28.68 -3.82 5.14
CA LEU A 4 -29.63 -4.39 6.09
C LEU A 4 -28.90 -4.67 7.41
N ARG A 5 -29.32 -3.93 8.44
CA ARG A 5 -29.03 -4.19 9.85
C ARG A 5 -29.74 -5.48 10.26
N LEU A 6 -29.09 -6.27 11.12
CA LEU A 6 -29.79 -7.18 12.03
C LEU A 6 -29.13 -7.08 13.40
N ASN A 7 -29.82 -6.38 14.30
CA ASN A 7 -29.69 -6.55 15.75
C ASN A 7 -30.54 -7.76 16.16
N GLY A 8 -30.01 -8.61 17.02
CA GLY A 8 -30.77 -9.66 17.68
C GLY A 8 -30.06 -10.10 18.96
N ARG A 9 -30.52 -9.57 20.11
CA ARG A 9 -30.26 -10.13 21.44
C ARG A 9 -31.13 -11.38 21.62
N ILE A 10 -30.58 -12.45 22.19
CA ILE A 10 -31.33 -13.34 23.09
C ILE A 10 -30.44 -13.68 24.31
N LEU A 11 -31.12 -13.70 25.45
CA LEU A 11 -30.68 -13.85 26.84
C LEU A 11 -30.38 -15.29 27.26
N GLU A 12 -29.53 -15.37 28.29
CA GLU A 12 -29.57 -16.21 29.51
C GLU A 12 -29.82 -17.73 29.49
N GLY A 13 -29.01 -18.38 30.34
CA GLY A 13 -29.22 -19.70 30.93
C GLY A 13 -27.91 -20.49 30.89
N GLY A 14 -27.21 -20.84 31.97
CA GLY A 14 -27.58 -20.94 33.37
C GLY A 14 -27.00 -22.24 33.94
N ARG A 15 -26.04 -22.09 34.87
CA ARG A 15 -25.71 -22.99 36.00
C ARG A 15 -24.92 -24.31 35.81
N ARG A 16 -23.79 -24.30 36.53
CA ARG A 16 -23.37 -25.16 37.67
C ARG A 16 -22.63 -26.48 37.42
N GLY A 17 -21.60 -26.66 38.25
CA GLY A 17 -21.00 -27.93 38.67
C GLY A 17 -19.49 -27.81 38.79
N LEU A 18 -18.94 -27.33 39.92
CA LEU A 18 -18.33 -28.15 41.00
C LEU A 18 -17.09 -28.93 40.50
N GLY A 19 -15.90 -28.88 41.10
CA GLY A 19 -15.43 -28.33 42.37
C GLY A 19 -14.00 -28.83 42.65
N GLY A 20 -13.48 -28.47 43.83
CA GLY A 20 -12.23 -28.99 44.42
C GLY A 20 -10.98 -28.25 43.95
N GLY A 21 -10.29 -27.44 44.75
CA GLY A 21 -9.76 -27.71 46.08
C GLY A 21 -8.23 -27.68 45.93
N GLY A 22 -7.54 -26.60 46.34
CA GLY A 22 -6.79 -26.55 47.60
C GLY A 22 -5.50 -27.39 47.48
N THR A 23 -4.28 -26.95 47.74
CA THR A 23 -3.69 -25.94 48.64
C THR A 23 -2.18 -25.88 48.29
N GLY A 24 -1.44 -24.88 48.79
CA GLY A 24 0.02 -25.07 49.02
C GLY A 24 0.99 -23.98 48.56
N VAL A 25 1.05 -22.89 49.33
CA VAL A 25 2.27 -22.33 49.99
C VAL A 25 3.58 -22.12 49.20
N ARG A 26 3.94 -20.81 49.09
CA ARG A 26 5.24 -20.10 49.27
C ARG A 26 6.57 -20.76 48.79
N ALA A 27 7.37 -20.02 48.01
CA ALA A 27 8.42 -19.10 48.51
C ALA A 27 9.53 -18.85 47.45
N ALA A 28 9.86 -17.56 47.30
CA ALA A 28 11.18 -16.94 47.12
C ALA A 28 12.29 -17.55 46.21
N GLY A 29 12.85 -16.67 45.37
CA GLY A 29 14.30 -16.44 45.36
C GLY A 29 15.03 -16.54 44.01
N GLY A 30 15.69 -15.44 43.62
CA GLY A 30 16.91 -15.37 42.77
C GLY A 30 16.76 -15.81 41.31
N GLY A 31 17.03 -15.00 40.29
CA GLY A 31 18.21 -14.18 40.11
C GLY A 31 19.25 -14.92 39.25
N ALA A 32 19.19 -14.78 37.92
CA ALA A 32 20.36 -14.87 37.03
C ALA A 32 20.00 -14.41 35.62
N ARG A 33 20.68 -13.35 35.18
CA ARG A 33 20.79 -12.95 33.77
C ARG A 33 21.72 -13.93 33.06
N GLY A 34 21.32 -14.41 31.88
CA GLY A 34 22.17 -15.19 30.99
C GLY A 34 21.71 -15.03 29.54
N SER A 35 22.47 -14.25 28.78
CA SER A 35 22.29 -14.03 27.35
C SER A 35 22.73 -15.27 26.57
N ALA A 36 21.80 -15.92 25.87
CA ALA A 36 22.11 -16.93 24.87
C ALA A 36 21.16 -16.75 23.67
N GLY A 37 21.64 -16.07 22.64
CA GLY A 37 20.86 -15.79 21.44
C GLY A 37 21.75 -15.45 20.26
N SER A 38 22.55 -16.41 19.78
CA SER A 38 23.17 -16.30 18.44
C SER A 38 23.72 -17.61 17.84
N ALA A 39 23.42 -18.81 18.35
CA ALA A 39 24.10 -20.04 17.91
C ALA A 39 23.21 -21.15 17.31
N ALA A 40 21.91 -20.93 17.08
CA ALA A 40 20.98 -22.01 16.70
C ALA A 40 20.54 -22.05 15.21
N VAL A 41 21.12 -21.26 14.31
CA VAL A 41 20.68 -21.19 12.89
C VAL A 41 21.72 -21.73 11.90
N LYS A 42 22.83 -22.32 12.37
CA LYS A 42 23.95 -22.72 11.48
C LYS A 42 24.17 -24.23 11.31
N VAL A 43 23.24 -25.10 11.73
CA VAL A 43 23.44 -26.58 11.68
C VAL A 43 22.29 -27.33 10.99
N ALA A 44 21.63 -26.75 9.98
CA ALA A 44 20.54 -27.45 9.26
C ALA A 44 20.67 -27.42 7.73
N LEU A 45 21.86 -27.20 7.18
CA LEU A 45 22.08 -27.14 5.71
C LEU A 45 23.26 -27.97 5.19
N GLU A 46 23.78 -28.91 5.97
CA GLU A 46 24.77 -29.88 5.48
C GLU A 46 24.35 -31.29 5.90
N GLY A 47 23.74 -32.02 4.97
CA GLY A 47 23.39 -33.42 5.20
C GLY A 47 22.31 -33.95 4.26
N ASN A 48 22.64 -34.12 2.97
CA ASN A 48 22.32 -35.30 2.17
C ASN A 48 22.58 -35.01 0.67
N ARG A 49 23.72 -35.50 0.19
CA ARG A 49 23.90 -35.89 -1.20
C ARG A 49 23.81 -37.41 -1.26
N ASP A 50 23.10 -37.86 -2.29
CA ASP A 50 23.11 -39.17 -2.95
C ASP A 50 21.96 -40.15 -2.69
N VAL A 51 21.42 -40.60 -3.85
CA VAL A 51 20.54 -41.75 -4.19
C VAL A 51 19.04 -41.53 -3.85
N ALA A 52 18.06 -41.56 -4.76
CA ALA A 52 17.85 -42.43 -5.92
C ALA A 52 16.96 -41.79 -7.02
N ARG A 53 17.10 -42.33 -8.24
CA ARG A 53 16.29 -42.10 -9.44
C ARG A 53 14.81 -42.41 -9.21
N GLY A 54 13.95 -41.49 -9.65
CA GLY A 54 12.50 -41.68 -9.79
C GLY A 54 11.92 -40.45 -10.48
N GLU A 55 11.80 -40.51 -11.81
CA GLU A 55 11.12 -39.49 -12.61
C GLU A 55 9.64 -39.49 -12.23
N GLY A 56 9.20 -38.48 -11.49
CA GLY A 56 7.79 -38.39 -11.12
C GLY A 56 7.43 -37.44 -9.98
N GLU A 57 8.30 -36.60 -9.43
CA GLU A 57 7.89 -35.72 -8.31
C GLU A 57 8.68 -34.40 -8.16
N ALA A 58 9.45 -34.00 -9.19
CA ALA A 58 10.24 -32.76 -9.16
C ALA A 58 9.38 -31.47 -9.23
N TRP A 59 8.11 -31.57 -9.64
CA TRP A 59 7.21 -30.43 -9.87
C TRP A 59 6.73 -29.75 -8.59
N SER A 60 6.68 -30.46 -7.44
CA SER A 60 6.11 -29.90 -6.20
C SER A 60 7.12 -29.14 -5.35
N VAL A 61 8.43 -29.34 -5.58
CA VAL A 61 9.49 -28.78 -4.74
C VAL A 61 9.83 -27.34 -5.15
N ASP A 62 9.88 -27.04 -6.45
CA ASP A 62 10.35 -25.74 -6.94
C ASP A 62 9.31 -24.61 -6.72
N VAL A 63 8.01 -24.94 -6.85
CA VAL A 63 6.91 -24.02 -6.50
C VAL A 63 6.92 -23.71 -4.99
N ARG A 64 7.22 -24.70 -4.14
CA ARG A 64 7.36 -24.48 -2.69
C ARG A 64 8.53 -23.55 -2.38
N VAL A 65 9.67 -23.68 -3.07
CA VAL A 65 10.84 -22.80 -2.86
C VAL A 65 10.55 -21.36 -3.30
N GLY A 66 9.84 -21.17 -4.41
CA GLY A 66 9.38 -19.85 -4.86
C GLY A 66 8.42 -19.18 -3.87
N VAL A 67 7.46 -19.94 -3.34
CA VAL A 67 6.52 -19.49 -2.30
C VAL A 67 7.24 -19.20 -0.99
N LEU A 68 8.21 -20.03 -0.59
CA LEU A 68 9.02 -19.85 0.61
C LEU A 68 9.90 -18.59 0.56
N ARG A 69 10.42 -18.20 -0.61
CA ARG A 69 11.17 -16.93 -0.76
C ARG A 69 10.27 -15.70 -0.62
N VAL A 70 9.05 -15.75 -1.17
CA VAL A 70 8.04 -14.69 -0.99
C VAL A 70 7.64 -14.62 0.49
N LEU A 71 7.42 -15.77 1.15
CA LEU A 71 7.16 -15.86 2.59
C LEU A 71 8.33 -15.34 3.44
N ALA A 72 9.58 -15.66 3.10
CA ALA A 72 10.77 -15.20 3.82
C ALA A 72 10.94 -13.67 3.73
N TRP A 73 10.71 -13.09 2.54
CA TRP A 73 10.67 -11.64 2.37
C TRP A 73 9.59 -11.00 3.26
N HIS A 74 8.39 -11.59 3.31
CA HIS A 74 7.31 -11.14 4.18
C HIS A 74 7.60 -11.31 5.67
N LEU A 75 8.27 -12.38 6.10
CA LEU A 75 8.66 -12.62 7.50
C LEU A 75 9.75 -11.65 7.96
N THR A 76 10.66 -11.26 7.07
CA THR A 76 11.70 -10.26 7.38
C THR A 76 11.08 -8.88 7.56
N ARG A 77 10.07 -8.54 6.74
CA ARG A 77 9.24 -7.34 6.91
C ARG A 77 8.44 -7.35 8.22
N ARG A 78 7.87 -8.51 8.59
CA ARG A 78 7.13 -8.74 9.85
C ARG A 78 7.98 -8.49 11.11
N ALA A 79 9.25 -8.90 11.11
CA ALA A 79 10.15 -8.63 12.22
C ALA A 79 10.51 -7.13 12.37
N GLY A 80 10.45 -6.38 11.26
CA GLY A 80 10.49 -4.91 11.27
C GLY A 80 9.23 -4.31 11.89
N ASP A 81 8.05 -4.73 11.38
CA ASP A 81 6.73 -4.23 11.81
C ASP A 81 6.46 -4.52 13.32
N GLU A 82 6.84 -5.68 13.86
CA GLU A 82 6.64 -6.02 15.28
C GLU A 82 7.55 -5.22 16.24
N ARG A 83 8.75 -4.84 15.80
CA ARG A 83 9.65 -3.94 16.56
C ARG A 83 9.17 -2.49 16.49
N GLU A 84 8.51 -2.12 15.40
CA GLU A 84 7.90 -0.80 15.17
C GLU A 84 6.65 -0.59 16.05
N MET A 85 5.74 -1.58 16.13
CA MET A 85 4.59 -1.55 17.03
C MET A 85 4.99 -1.39 18.51
N LYS A 86 6.09 -2.03 18.96
CA LYS A 86 6.59 -1.88 20.34
C LYS A 86 7.16 -0.48 20.64
N ARG A 87 7.58 0.28 19.62
CA ARG A 87 8.03 1.66 19.76
C ARG A 87 6.88 2.67 19.68
N GLU A 88 5.87 2.40 18.84
CA GLU A 88 4.65 3.19 18.75
C GLU A 88 3.85 3.19 20.07
N GLY A 89 3.85 2.08 20.81
CA GLY A 89 3.18 1.97 22.12
C GLY A 89 3.70 2.89 23.24
N ARG A 90 4.69 3.75 23.00
CA ARG A 90 5.16 4.78 23.97
C ARG A 90 4.81 6.22 23.60
N ARG A 91 4.35 6.50 22.37
CA ARG A 91 3.69 7.78 22.08
C ARG A 91 2.24 7.60 22.50
N ALA A 92 1.71 8.52 23.32
CA ALA A 92 0.29 8.52 23.65
C ALA A 92 -0.48 8.51 22.33
N GLN A 93 -1.09 7.37 22.00
CA GLN A 93 -1.88 7.23 20.79
C GLN A 93 -3.06 8.18 20.98
N VAL A 94 -3.01 9.33 20.31
CA VAL A 94 -4.08 10.32 20.39
C VAL A 94 -5.33 9.62 19.86
N ASP A 95 -6.42 9.70 20.63
CA ASP A 95 -7.69 9.12 20.25
C ASP A 95 -8.18 9.77 18.93
N LEU A 96 -8.44 8.96 17.91
CA LEU A 96 -8.86 9.44 16.58
C LEU A 96 -10.09 10.35 16.66
N ARG A 97 -10.98 10.12 17.65
CA ARG A 97 -12.15 10.98 17.87
C ARG A 97 -11.75 12.38 18.36
N THR A 98 -10.73 12.47 19.20
CA THR A 98 -10.19 13.75 19.67
C THR A 98 -9.48 14.47 18.52
N GLU A 99 -8.68 13.77 17.72
CA GLU A 99 -8.06 14.34 16.52
C GLU A 99 -9.12 14.91 15.56
N ALA A 100 -10.15 14.11 15.26
CA ALA A 100 -11.22 14.48 14.34
C ALA A 100 -11.99 15.73 14.79
N LYS A 101 -12.25 15.89 16.09
CA LYS A 101 -12.94 17.08 16.63
C LYS A 101 -12.15 18.38 16.41
N VAL A 102 -10.82 18.31 16.45
CA VAL A 102 -9.95 19.44 16.19
C VAL A 102 -9.83 19.69 14.68
N LEU A 103 -9.63 18.63 13.90
CA LEU A 103 -9.27 18.72 12.49
C LEU A 103 -10.48 18.94 11.56
N SER A 104 -11.62 18.31 11.85
CA SER A 104 -12.81 18.33 10.97
C SER A 104 -13.32 19.74 10.66
N PRO A 105 -13.47 20.66 11.64
CA PRO A 105 -13.93 22.03 11.34
C PRO A 105 -12.97 22.77 10.39
N LEU A 106 -11.66 22.66 10.64
CA LEU A 106 -10.61 23.29 9.83
C LEU A 106 -10.59 22.73 8.41
N ILE A 107 -10.52 21.39 8.28
CA ILE A 107 -10.47 20.71 6.99
C ILE A 107 -11.74 20.98 6.18
N SER A 108 -12.91 21.03 6.82
CA SER A 108 -14.17 21.35 6.15
C SER A 108 -14.17 22.76 5.55
N GLN A 109 -13.55 23.73 6.23
CA GLN A 109 -13.38 25.08 5.70
C GLN A 109 -12.39 25.09 4.53
N TRP A 110 -11.23 24.45 4.68
CA TRP A 110 -10.21 24.39 3.63
C TRP A 110 -10.69 23.66 2.39
N LYS A 111 -11.53 22.63 2.55
CA LYS A 111 -12.20 21.94 1.44
C LYS A 111 -13.06 22.89 0.61
N LYS A 112 -13.78 23.83 1.24
CA LYS A 112 -14.57 24.85 0.51
C LYS A 112 -13.67 25.76 -0.32
N LEU A 113 -12.53 26.18 0.24
CA LEU A 113 -11.53 26.96 -0.50
C LEU A 113 -11.04 26.20 -1.73
N TYR A 114 -10.78 24.89 -1.59
CA TYR A 114 -10.40 24.03 -2.71
C TYR A 114 -11.54 23.91 -3.74
N GLU A 115 -12.77 23.66 -3.30
CA GLU A 115 -13.94 23.53 -4.18
C GLU A 115 -14.26 24.83 -4.95
N HIS A 116 -13.92 26.00 -4.38
CA HIS A 116 -14.02 27.29 -5.04
C HIS A 116 -12.78 27.66 -5.89
N GLY A 117 -11.73 26.82 -5.90
CA GLY A 117 -10.49 27.07 -6.64
C GLY A 117 -9.58 28.14 -6.03
N GLU A 118 -9.78 28.51 -4.77
CA GLU A 118 -8.98 29.51 -4.05
C GLU A 118 -7.63 28.95 -3.57
N VAL A 119 -7.57 27.63 -3.40
CA VAL A 119 -6.36 26.84 -3.12
C VAL A 119 -6.32 25.62 -4.05
N ASP A 120 -5.11 25.22 -4.44
CA ASP A 120 -4.91 24.03 -5.27
C ASP A 120 -4.93 22.73 -4.44
N ALA A 121 -5.12 21.60 -5.12
CA ALA A 121 -5.21 20.27 -4.49
C ALA A 121 -3.95 19.89 -3.71
N ALA A 122 -2.77 20.24 -4.22
CA ALA A 122 -1.50 19.85 -3.60
C ALA A 122 -1.26 20.65 -2.31
N SER A 123 -1.54 21.96 -2.32
CA SER A 123 -1.51 22.80 -1.13
C SER A 123 -2.53 22.35 -0.09
N PHE A 124 -3.74 21.97 -0.50
CA PHE A 124 -4.73 21.43 0.42
C PHE A 124 -4.26 20.11 1.06
N ALA A 125 -3.73 19.18 0.27
CA ALA A 125 -3.16 17.94 0.79
C ALA A 125 -1.98 18.19 1.73
N GLY A 126 -1.13 19.16 1.42
CA GLY A 126 -0.03 19.57 2.28
C GLY A 126 -0.49 20.15 3.61
N ALA A 127 -1.44 21.10 3.59
CA ALA A 127 -2.06 21.66 4.80
C ALA A 127 -2.69 20.56 5.68
N PHE A 128 -3.38 19.60 5.05
CA PHE A 128 -3.96 18.45 5.75
C PHE A 128 -2.90 17.62 6.48
N VAL A 129 -1.80 17.29 5.82
CA VAL A 129 -0.68 16.56 6.44
C VAL A 129 -0.09 17.36 7.60
N LEU A 130 0.17 18.65 7.39
CA LEU A 130 0.77 19.51 8.41
C LEU A 130 -0.11 19.59 9.66
N ALA A 131 -1.42 19.80 9.49
CA ALA A 131 -2.38 19.86 10.60
C ALA A 131 -2.43 18.55 11.40
N TYR A 132 -2.47 17.41 10.71
CA TYR A 132 -2.46 16.09 11.34
C TYR A 132 -1.20 15.86 12.18
N LEU A 133 -0.03 16.20 11.65
CA LEU A 133 1.23 16.04 12.35
C LEU A 133 1.35 16.98 13.56
N SER A 134 0.88 18.22 13.42
CA SER A 134 0.76 19.18 14.53
C SER A 134 -0.07 18.60 15.68
N VAL A 135 -1.26 18.08 15.41
CA VAL A 135 -2.15 17.51 16.43
C VAL A 135 -1.53 16.26 17.07
N ARG A 136 -0.91 15.38 16.28
CA ARG A 136 -0.33 14.10 16.76
C ARG A 136 0.93 14.25 17.57
N HIS A 137 1.74 15.27 17.30
CA HIS A 137 3.07 15.38 17.86
C HIS A 137 3.24 16.59 18.78
N GLY A 138 2.37 17.60 18.68
CA GLY A 138 2.36 18.81 19.50
C GLY A 138 3.61 19.69 19.38
N ARG A 139 4.71 19.17 18.82
CA ARG A 139 5.95 19.88 18.51
C ARG A 139 6.55 19.32 17.23
N TRP A 140 6.99 20.22 16.37
CA TRP A 140 7.76 19.90 15.17
C TRP A 140 9.15 19.42 15.55
N THR A 141 9.37 18.11 15.47
CA THR A 141 10.70 17.50 15.51
C THR A 141 11.14 17.23 14.08
N GLY A 142 11.86 18.19 13.49
CA GLY A 142 12.35 18.08 12.12
C GLY A 142 13.73 18.70 11.99
N GLY A 143 14.54 18.16 11.08
CA GLY A 143 15.77 18.80 10.61
C GLY A 143 15.55 19.40 9.22
N ARG A 144 16.53 20.13 8.70
CA ARG A 144 16.47 20.57 7.30
C ARG A 144 16.56 19.38 6.34
N LEU A 145 15.72 19.37 5.33
CA LEU A 145 15.79 18.44 4.21
C LEU A 145 16.94 18.82 3.28
N ASP A 146 17.50 17.82 2.63
CA ASP A 146 18.41 18.04 1.51
C ASP A 146 17.59 18.30 0.25
N ALA A 147 17.60 19.54 -0.23
CA ALA A 147 16.85 19.96 -1.41
C ALA A 147 17.26 19.20 -2.68
N SER A 148 18.48 18.64 -2.73
CA SER A 148 18.94 17.82 -3.86
C SER A 148 18.12 16.53 -4.04
N ALA A 149 17.40 16.09 -3.00
CA ALA A 149 16.56 14.89 -3.03
C ALA A 149 15.33 15.00 -3.94
N TYR A 150 14.91 16.21 -4.32
CA TYR A 150 13.67 16.43 -5.07
C TYR A 150 13.86 16.55 -6.59
N GLY A 151 15.09 16.42 -7.10
CA GLY A 151 15.41 16.35 -8.52
C GLY A 151 15.15 17.69 -9.25
N GLY A 152 16.21 18.33 -9.75
CA GLY A 152 16.18 19.63 -10.41
C GLY A 152 15.53 19.65 -11.81
N GLY A 153 14.30 19.13 -11.94
CA GLY A 153 13.46 19.43 -13.09
C GLY A 153 13.14 20.92 -13.12
N ALA A 154 13.06 21.52 -14.31
CA ALA A 154 12.73 22.93 -14.48
C ALA A 154 11.40 23.22 -13.78
N VAL A 155 11.50 23.86 -12.61
CA VAL A 155 10.37 24.31 -11.81
C VAL A 155 9.71 25.44 -12.59
N GLN A 156 8.68 25.13 -13.35
CA GLN A 156 7.82 26.12 -13.99
C GLN A 156 6.48 26.10 -13.27
N ASP A 157 6.00 27.28 -12.90
CA ASP A 157 4.69 27.53 -12.28
C ASP A 157 4.44 26.79 -10.96
N VAL A 158 5.26 27.05 -9.94
CA VAL A 158 4.99 26.62 -8.56
C VAL A 158 3.65 27.18 -8.11
N LYS A 159 2.68 26.29 -7.88
CA LYS A 159 1.39 26.63 -7.27
C LYS A 159 1.41 26.10 -5.85
N SER A 160 1.96 26.89 -4.94
CA SER A 160 1.79 26.65 -3.51
C SER A 160 1.05 27.83 -2.87
N SER A 161 0.00 27.51 -2.13
CA SER A 161 -0.78 28.48 -1.40
C SER A 161 -0.04 28.88 -0.11
N PRO A 162 -0.07 30.18 0.27
CA PRO A 162 0.50 30.62 1.53
C PRO A 162 -0.27 30.01 2.70
N VAL A 163 0.44 29.70 3.80
CA VAL A 163 -0.12 29.03 4.98
C VAL A 163 -1.30 29.81 5.58
N ARG A 164 -1.23 31.15 5.59
CA ARG A 164 -2.30 32.05 6.05
C ARG A 164 -3.66 31.86 5.37
N LYS A 165 -3.72 31.26 4.17
CA LYS A 165 -5.00 30.92 3.52
C LYS A 165 -5.74 29.79 4.25
N PHE A 166 -5.02 28.97 5.00
CA PHE A 166 -5.58 27.86 5.77
C PHE A 166 -5.81 28.32 7.21
N GLU A 167 -6.95 28.97 7.46
CA GLU A 167 -7.31 29.47 8.80
C GLU A 167 -7.16 28.38 9.87
N GLY A 168 -6.53 28.72 10.99
CA GLY A 168 -6.22 27.80 12.09
C GLY A 168 -4.96 26.94 11.90
N LEU A 169 -4.40 26.85 10.68
CA LEU A 169 -3.18 26.08 10.46
C LEU A 169 -1.98 26.72 11.18
N GLU A 170 -1.81 28.04 11.13
CA GLU A 170 -0.70 28.73 11.80
C GLU A 170 -0.68 28.48 13.30
N GLU A 171 -1.85 28.49 13.95
CA GLU A 171 -2.00 28.18 15.37
C GLU A 171 -1.56 26.73 15.67
N LEU A 172 -1.96 25.77 14.80
CA LEU A 172 -1.53 24.38 14.92
C LEU A 172 -0.03 24.20 14.68
N LEU A 173 0.54 24.95 13.74
CA LEU A 173 1.98 24.91 13.46
C LEU A 173 2.78 25.40 14.68
N GLY A 174 2.29 26.42 15.38
CA GLY A 174 3.01 27.04 16.49
C GLY A 174 4.30 27.71 15.99
N ASP A 175 5.39 27.61 16.77
CA ASP A 175 6.69 28.23 16.43
C ASP A 175 7.47 27.44 15.36
N VAL A 176 6.86 27.28 14.18
CA VAL A 176 7.58 26.88 12.97
C VAL A 176 8.43 28.05 12.45
N SER A 177 8.07 29.28 12.83
CA SER A 177 8.80 30.52 12.59
C SER A 177 10.29 30.42 12.86
N ARG A 178 10.72 29.78 13.95
CA ARG A 178 12.17 29.61 14.28
C ARG A 178 13.02 28.96 13.19
N TRP A 179 12.42 28.27 12.21
CA TRP A 179 13.14 27.61 11.12
C TRP A 179 13.31 28.49 9.87
N PHE A 180 12.57 29.60 9.82
CA PHE A 180 12.49 30.55 8.70
C PHE A 180 12.88 31.95 9.19
N LYS A 181 13.37 32.81 8.30
CA LYS A 181 13.67 34.19 8.71
C LYS A 181 12.38 34.97 8.94
N GLU A 182 12.38 35.97 9.84
CA GLU A 182 11.19 36.79 10.14
C GLU A 182 10.56 37.38 8.86
N GLU A 183 11.39 37.88 7.94
CA GLU A 183 10.96 38.43 6.65
C GLU A 183 10.26 37.40 5.72
N GLU A 184 10.51 36.11 5.93
CA GLU A 184 9.95 35.01 5.13
C GLU A 184 8.67 34.42 5.76
N GLN A 185 8.33 34.80 6.99
CA GLN A 185 7.23 34.18 7.75
C GLN A 185 5.84 34.63 7.26
N GLU A 186 5.67 35.87 6.83
CA GLU A 186 4.36 36.39 6.37
C GLU A 186 3.89 35.79 5.03
N GLU A 187 4.82 35.30 4.23
CA GLU A 187 4.57 34.72 2.89
C GLU A 187 4.90 33.23 2.83
N LEU A 188 5.10 32.58 3.98
CA LEU A 188 5.46 31.17 4.05
C LEU A 188 4.40 30.31 3.37
N THR A 189 4.83 29.49 2.40
CA THR A 189 3.95 28.57 1.70
C THR A 189 3.99 27.16 2.27
N VAL A 190 2.97 26.37 1.93
CA VAL A 190 2.94 24.93 2.27
C VAL A 190 4.16 24.20 1.70
N LEU A 191 4.60 24.57 0.49
CA LEU A 191 5.80 24.03 -0.13
C LEU A 191 7.06 24.37 0.66
N ASP A 192 7.22 25.61 1.14
CA ASP A 192 8.41 26.02 1.89
C ASP A 192 8.59 25.14 3.13
N ILE A 193 7.49 24.88 3.85
CA ILE A 193 7.52 23.99 5.03
C ILE A 193 7.89 22.56 4.63
N LEU A 194 7.21 21.98 3.64
CA LEU A 194 7.36 20.56 3.28
C LEU A 194 8.68 20.24 2.56
N SER A 195 9.25 21.22 1.86
CA SER A 195 10.54 21.10 1.18
C SER A 195 11.72 21.41 2.11
N THR A 196 11.51 22.20 3.17
CA THR A 196 12.57 22.58 4.11
C THR A 196 12.62 21.64 5.31
N LEU A 197 11.47 21.25 5.88
CA LEU A 197 11.43 20.52 7.15
C LEU A 197 11.23 19.03 6.93
N LYS A 198 12.05 18.24 7.61
CA LYS A 198 11.83 16.80 7.74
C LYS A 198 10.69 16.57 8.71
N LEU A 199 9.56 16.06 8.23
CA LEU A 199 8.39 15.81 9.07
C LEU A 199 8.47 14.42 9.72
N ASP A 200 8.69 14.37 11.03
CA ASP A 200 8.50 13.14 11.80
C ASP A 200 7.00 12.78 11.88
N GLY A 201 6.63 11.53 11.63
CA GLY A 201 5.24 11.05 11.77
C GLY A 201 4.57 10.62 10.46
N ILE A 202 5.02 11.16 9.34
CA ILE A 202 4.95 10.43 8.07
C ILE A 202 5.91 9.25 8.26
N LYS A 203 5.42 8.00 8.21
CA LYS A 203 6.17 6.77 8.57
C LYS A 203 7.64 6.87 8.18
N LYS A 204 8.54 6.29 8.99
CA LYS A 204 9.99 6.17 8.71
C LYS A 204 10.24 5.25 7.51
N ASN A 205 9.72 5.61 6.35
CA ASN A 205 10.15 5.06 5.10
C ASN A 205 11.54 5.64 4.86
N LYS A 206 12.54 4.77 4.79
CA LYS A 206 13.95 5.14 4.58
C LYS A 206 14.11 6.11 3.42
N ASP A 207 13.20 6.03 2.45
CA ASP A 207 13.25 6.73 1.18
C ASP A 207 12.34 7.98 1.12
N ASN A 208 11.62 8.31 2.20
CA ASN A 208 10.75 9.50 2.31
C ASN A 208 9.76 9.70 1.14
N LEU A 209 9.25 8.60 0.56
CA LEU A 209 8.46 8.61 -0.67
C LEU A 209 7.22 9.52 -0.60
N ALA A 210 6.51 9.53 0.53
CA ALA A 210 5.29 10.32 0.67
C ALA A 210 5.58 11.83 0.67
N ASN A 211 6.58 12.30 1.42
CA ASN A 211 6.96 13.72 1.40
C ASN A 211 7.50 14.12 0.02
N ARG A 212 8.32 13.26 -0.60
CA ARG A 212 8.79 13.47 -1.97
C ARG A 212 7.64 13.59 -2.95
N SER A 213 6.67 12.69 -2.91
CA SER A 213 5.52 12.77 -3.79
C SER A 213 4.73 14.05 -3.59
N LEU A 214 4.54 14.49 -2.34
CA LEU A 214 3.77 15.69 -2.01
C LEU A 214 4.50 16.97 -2.46
N VAL A 215 5.80 17.06 -2.20
CA VAL A 215 6.65 18.16 -2.71
C VAL A 215 6.63 18.18 -4.24
N CYS A 216 6.81 17.04 -4.89
CA CYS A 216 6.76 16.98 -6.35
C CYS A 216 5.35 17.26 -6.90
N TRP A 217 4.27 17.04 -6.14
CA TRP A 217 2.92 17.43 -6.54
C TRP A 217 2.74 18.95 -6.48
N LEU A 218 3.23 19.61 -5.42
CA LEU A 218 3.26 21.08 -5.29
C LEU A 218 4.09 21.76 -6.39
N LEU A 219 5.13 21.05 -6.87
CA LEU A 219 5.95 21.46 -8.02
C LEU A 219 5.35 21.04 -9.38
N ALA A 220 4.09 20.61 -9.42
CA ALA A 220 3.37 20.13 -10.61
C ALA A 220 4.00 18.93 -11.35
N ALA A 221 4.99 18.27 -10.76
CA ALA A 221 5.70 17.13 -11.35
C ALA A 221 5.03 15.77 -11.07
N ARG A 222 4.07 15.71 -10.14
CA ARG A 222 3.28 14.52 -9.78
C ARG A 222 1.80 14.85 -9.70
N PRO A 223 1.11 15.07 -10.83
CA PRO A 223 -0.32 15.34 -10.79
C PRO A 223 -1.08 14.11 -10.26
N PHE A 224 -1.89 14.32 -9.22
CA PHE A 224 -2.81 13.31 -8.72
C PHE A 224 -4.25 13.62 -9.12
N VAL A 225 -5.05 12.56 -9.20
CA VAL A 225 -6.50 12.64 -9.13
C VAL A 225 -6.91 12.68 -7.65
N LEU A 226 -7.25 13.85 -7.14
CA LEU A 226 -7.73 14.01 -5.76
C LEU A 226 -9.17 13.51 -5.63
N MET A 227 -9.43 12.63 -4.67
CA MET A 227 -10.77 12.12 -4.35
C MET A 227 -11.11 12.27 -2.87
N PHE A 228 -12.37 12.64 -2.58
CA PHE A 228 -12.90 12.75 -1.22
C PHE A 228 -13.66 11.50 -0.73
N ARG A 229 -13.45 10.38 -1.42
CA ARG A 229 -13.96 9.06 -1.06
C ARG A 229 -12.95 8.01 -1.50
N ILE A 230 -12.97 6.85 -0.87
CA ILE A 230 -12.16 5.71 -1.31
C ILE A 230 -12.69 5.24 -2.68
N PRO A 231 -11.87 5.26 -3.74
CA PRO A 231 -12.27 4.72 -5.04
C PRO A 231 -12.42 3.20 -4.99
N SER A 232 -13.28 2.65 -5.84
CA SER A 232 -13.31 1.20 -6.05
C SER A 232 -12.05 0.73 -6.79
N PRO A 233 -11.64 -0.56 -6.64
CA PRO A 233 -10.48 -1.10 -7.36
C PRO A 233 -10.56 -0.93 -8.89
N ILE A 234 -11.76 -0.97 -9.47
CA ILE A 234 -11.97 -0.74 -10.90
C ILE A 234 -11.76 0.73 -11.28
N GLU A 235 -12.15 1.69 -10.45
CA GLU A 235 -11.86 3.11 -10.70
C GLU A 235 -10.35 3.37 -10.66
N VAL A 236 -9.66 2.75 -9.70
CA VAL A 236 -8.20 2.81 -9.59
C VAL A 236 -7.53 2.18 -10.81
N LEU A 237 -7.98 1.00 -11.24
CA LEU A 237 -7.50 0.35 -12.47
C LEU A 237 -7.65 1.26 -13.70
N LYS A 238 -8.81 1.93 -13.85
CA LYS A 238 -9.07 2.88 -14.94
C LYS A 238 -8.10 4.06 -14.92
N MET A 239 -7.82 4.64 -13.75
CA MET A 239 -6.83 5.72 -13.59
C MET A 239 -5.44 5.22 -13.95
N GLN A 240 -5.02 4.07 -13.42
CA GLN A 240 -3.69 3.51 -13.69
C GLN A 240 -3.48 3.15 -15.17
N ALA A 241 -4.51 2.68 -15.87
CA ALA A 241 -4.47 2.41 -17.30
C ALA A 241 -4.31 3.68 -18.18
N ARG A 242 -4.66 4.86 -17.63
CA ARG A 242 -4.42 6.18 -18.23
C ARG A 242 -3.10 6.81 -17.79
N GLY A 243 -2.31 6.14 -16.95
CA GLY A 243 -1.08 6.72 -16.40
C GLY A 243 -1.32 7.70 -15.26
N GLU A 244 -2.50 7.67 -14.63
CA GLU A 244 -2.88 8.52 -13.49
C GLU A 244 -2.79 7.75 -12.17
N ARG A 245 -2.57 8.48 -11.07
CA ARG A 245 -2.73 7.95 -9.71
C ARG A 245 -3.71 8.78 -8.90
N VAL A 246 -4.46 8.08 -8.07
CA VAL A 246 -5.37 8.66 -7.11
C VAL A 246 -4.64 9.02 -5.82
N VAL A 247 -5.13 10.07 -5.16
CA VAL A 247 -4.88 10.32 -3.74
C VAL A 247 -6.20 10.57 -3.06
N THR A 248 -6.41 9.89 -1.94
CA THR A 248 -7.65 9.96 -1.19
C THR A 248 -7.49 10.86 0.03
N MET A 249 -8.38 11.85 0.15
CA MET A 249 -8.50 12.71 1.31
C MET A 249 -9.86 12.51 1.96
N LEU A 250 -9.88 11.89 3.13
CA LEU A 250 -11.09 11.79 3.93
C LEU A 250 -11.23 13.05 4.76
N THR A 251 -12.43 13.62 4.84
CA THR A 251 -12.59 15.02 5.31
C THR A 251 -13.70 15.21 6.33
N SER A 252 -14.66 14.29 6.42
CA SER A 252 -15.74 14.39 7.41
C SER A 252 -15.29 13.88 8.78
N GLU A 253 -15.87 14.43 9.86
CA GLU A 253 -15.56 13.99 11.24
C GLU A 253 -15.70 12.48 11.44
N GLU A 254 -16.71 11.85 10.84
CA GLU A 254 -16.92 10.40 10.89
C GLU A 254 -15.75 9.63 10.25
N GLU A 255 -15.27 10.09 9.09
CA GLU A 255 -14.14 9.44 8.43
C GLU A 255 -12.81 9.70 9.15
N LEU A 256 -12.61 10.91 9.69
CA LEU A 256 -11.40 11.23 10.45
C LEU A 256 -11.32 10.47 11.79
N SER A 257 -12.48 10.18 12.40
CA SER A 257 -12.59 9.52 13.70
C SER A 257 -12.60 7.98 13.63
N SER A 258 -12.44 7.42 12.44
CA SER A 258 -12.50 5.98 12.19
C SER A 258 -11.25 5.46 11.48
N LYS A 259 -11.02 4.14 11.61
CA LYS A 259 -10.07 3.44 10.76
C LYS A 259 -10.80 2.81 9.58
N HIS A 260 -10.20 2.93 8.41
CA HIS A 260 -10.69 2.42 7.14
C HIS A 260 -10.03 1.06 6.89
N THR A 261 -10.85 0.01 6.89
CA THR A 261 -10.39 -1.38 6.80
C THR A 261 -10.67 -1.98 5.43
N ALA A 262 -9.62 -2.54 4.83
CA ALA A 262 -9.75 -3.41 3.67
C ALA A 262 -9.36 -4.85 4.06
N PRO A 263 -10.17 -5.86 3.72
CA PRO A 263 -9.81 -7.24 3.99
C PRO A 263 -8.62 -7.65 3.14
N LEU A 264 -7.53 -8.12 3.75
CA LEU A 264 -6.44 -8.76 3.02
C LEU A 264 -6.62 -10.25 3.08
N ARG A 265 -6.99 -10.82 1.95
CA ARG A 265 -7.19 -12.27 1.83
C ARG A 265 -5.99 -13.00 1.23
N TYR A 266 -4.85 -12.31 1.05
CA TYR A 266 -3.72 -12.87 0.32
C TYR A 266 -2.68 -13.61 1.17
N MET A 267 -2.80 -13.61 2.51
CA MET A 267 -1.99 -14.39 3.45
C MET A 267 -2.89 -15.22 4.38
N GLU A 268 -2.38 -16.36 4.82
CA GLU A 268 -3.05 -17.21 5.82
C GLU A 268 -3.14 -16.46 7.17
N GLY A 269 -4.36 -16.35 7.69
CA GLY A 269 -4.73 -15.46 8.80
C GLY A 269 -5.31 -14.13 8.29
N GLU A 270 -6.58 -13.86 8.63
CA GLU A 270 -7.28 -12.62 8.27
C GLU A 270 -6.53 -11.40 8.84
N LYS A 271 -5.66 -10.80 8.04
CA LYS A 271 -5.06 -9.51 8.37
C LYS A 271 -5.91 -8.43 7.73
N LEU A 272 -6.43 -7.53 8.55
CA LEU A 272 -7.09 -6.32 8.07
C LEU A 272 -6.01 -5.26 7.84
N HIS A 273 -5.91 -4.70 6.63
CA HIS A 273 -5.21 -3.42 6.46
C HIS A 273 -6.14 -2.35 7.01
N SER A 274 -5.82 -1.85 8.19
CA SER A 274 -6.57 -0.79 8.85
C SER A 274 -5.71 0.47 8.83
N ARG A 275 -6.20 1.52 8.18
CA ARG A 275 -5.50 2.81 8.07
C ARG A 275 -6.43 3.92 8.57
N ASP A 276 -5.92 4.85 9.38
CA ASP A 276 -6.61 6.11 9.60
C ASP A 276 -6.52 7.04 8.37
N ALA A 277 -7.16 8.21 8.42
CA ALA A 277 -7.21 9.14 7.28
C ALA A 277 -5.82 9.64 6.83
N LEU A 278 -4.90 9.92 7.77
CA LEU A 278 -3.53 10.33 7.45
C LEU A 278 -2.74 9.16 6.84
N GLU A 279 -2.83 7.99 7.46
CA GLU A 279 -2.17 6.77 6.97
C GLU A 279 -2.63 6.41 5.55
N PHE A 280 -3.90 6.66 5.23
CA PHE A 280 -4.45 6.46 3.89
C PHE A 280 -3.85 7.43 2.87
N LEU A 281 -3.84 8.73 3.17
CA LEU A 281 -3.22 9.74 2.30
C LEU A 281 -1.73 9.47 2.08
N VAL A 282 -0.97 9.25 3.16
CA VAL A 282 0.47 8.98 3.10
C VAL A 282 0.78 7.72 2.28
N HIS A 283 -0.11 6.73 2.36
CA HIS A 283 -0.01 5.52 1.57
C HIS A 283 -0.19 5.78 0.07
N ASP A 284 -1.23 6.52 -0.32
CA ASP A 284 -1.47 6.89 -1.72
C ASP A 284 -0.32 7.74 -2.29
N LEU A 285 0.18 8.71 -1.50
CA LEU A 285 1.36 9.51 -1.84
C LEU A 285 2.58 8.62 -2.10
N ALA A 286 2.84 7.62 -1.26
CA ALA A 286 3.97 6.72 -1.44
C ALA A 286 3.85 5.83 -2.69
N HIS A 287 2.63 5.52 -3.13
CA HIS A 287 2.41 4.74 -4.35
C HIS A 287 2.71 5.50 -5.62
N MET A 288 2.49 6.81 -5.63
CA MET A 288 2.84 7.64 -6.78
C MET A 288 4.32 7.52 -7.14
N GLU A 289 5.23 7.59 -6.16
CA GLU A 289 6.67 7.47 -6.45
C GLU A 289 7.07 6.09 -6.99
N LYS A 290 6.35 5.02 -6.60
CA LYS A 290 6.55 3.68 -7.18
C LYS A 290 5.96 3.57 -8.59
N PHE A 291 4.85 4.25 -8.82
CA PHE A 291 4.16 4.21 -10.10
C PHE A 291 4.96 4.94 -11.17
N VAL A 292 5.42 6.16 -10.88
CA VAL A 292 6.17 7.04 -11.80
C VAL A 292 7.65 6.69 -11.94
N ASP A 293 8.10 5.57 -11.37
CA ASP A 293 9.45 5.08 -11.57
C ASP A 293 9.67 4.82 -13.07
N LYS A 294 10.61 5.58 -13.66
CA LYS A 294 10.87 5.60 -15.10
C LYS A 294 11.21 4.22 -15.66
N GLU A 295 11.80 3.34 -14.86
CA GLU A 295 12.16 2.00 -15.34
C GLU A 295 10.95 1.10 -15.58
N VAL A 296 9.88 1.33 -14.81
CA VAL A 296 8.70 0.45 -14.72
C VAL A 296 7.37 1.14 -15.05
N TYR A 297 7.35 2.46 -15.27
CA TYR A 297 6.11 3.22 -15.47
C TYR A 297 5.31 2.71 -16.69
N GLU A 298 5.94 2.65 -17.86
CA GLU A 298 5.26 2.24 -19.09
C GLU A 298 4.74 0.80 -19.00
N GLU A 299 5.53 -0.14 -18.51
CA GLU A 299 5.10 -1.53 -18.37
C GLU A 299 3.98 -1.71 -17.34
N GLN A 300 3.95 -0.88 -16.29
CA GLN A 300 2.83 -0.84 -15.35
C GLN A 300 1.55 -0.39 -16.04
N VAL A 301 1.59 0.76 -16.73
CA VAL A 301 0.44 1.30 -17.45
C VAL A 301 -0.09 0.28 -18.47
N GLY A 302 0.80 -0.36 -19.23
CA GLY A 302 0.42 -1.38 -20.19
C GLY A 302 -0.20 -2.64 -19.56
N PHE A 303 0.29 -3.06 -18.39
CA PHE A 303 -0.32 -4.14 -17.62
C PHE A 303 -1.73 -3.76 -17.17
N PHE A 304 -1.91 -2.59 -16.55
CA PHE A 304 -3.22 -2.12 -16.07
C PHE A 304 -4.22 -1.93 -17.22
N ARG A 305 -3.77 -1.43 -18.37
CA ARG A 305 -4.60 -1.37 -19.57
C ARG A 305 -5.04 -2.75 -20.04
N SER A 306 -4.11 -3.70 -20.10
CA SER A 306 -4.42 -5.07 -20.52
C SER A 306 -5.40 -5.76 -19.56
N MET A 307 -5.27 -5.50 -18.25
CA MET A 307 -6.25 -5.95 -17.26
C MET A 307 -7.64 -5.33 -17.48
N LEU A 308 -7.70 -4.02 -17.73
CA LEU A 308 -8.95 -3.31 -17.98
C LEU A 308 -9.69 -3.84 -19.23
N GLU A 309 -8.94 -4.27 -20.24
CA GLU A 309 -9.44 -4.75 -21.54
C GLU A 309 -9.78 -6.25 -21.57
N LEU A 310 -9.66 -6.99 -20.45
CA LEU A 310 -9.93 -8.44 -20.41
C LEU A 310 -11.36 -8.83 -20.84
N ASP A 311 -12.33 -7.96 -20.56
CA ASP A 311 -13.75 -8.20 -20.79
C ASP A 311 -14.50 -6.85 -20.81
N GLU A 312 -15.62 -6.77 -21.51
CA GLU A 312 -16.44 -5.54 -21.58
C GLU A 312 -16.91 -5.07 -20.20
N GLU A 313 -17.21 -5.99 -19.28
CA GLU A 313 -17.58 -5.67 -17.89
C GLU A 313 -16.38 -5.73 -16.92
N GLY A 314 -15.17 -5.93 -17.45
CA GLY A 314 -13.91 -5.93 -16.72
C GLY A 314 -13.47 -7.27 -16.12
N PRO A 315 -12.35 -7.28 -15.37
CA PRO A 315 -11.67 -8.50 -14.94
C PRO A 315 -12.52 -9.48 -14.13
N ARG A 316 -13.51 -8.99 -13.37
CA ARG A 316 -14.36 -9.87 -12.55
C ARG A 316 -15.21 -10.81 -13.39
N ARG A 317 -15.80 -10.30 -14.49
CA ARG A 317 -16.60 -11.11 -15.41
C ARG A 317 -15.72 -12.13 -16.13
N PHE A 318 -14.54 -11.70 -16.57
CA PHE A 318 -13.52 -12.58 -17.14
C PHE A 318 -13.26 -13.78 -16.22
N LEU A 319 -12.91 -13.55 -14.95
CA LEU A 319 -12.56 -14.61 -14.00
C LEU A 319 -13.75 -15.54 -13.70
N ARG A 320 -14.97 -15.00 -13.61
CA ARG A 320 -16.19 -15.79 -13.39
C ARG A 320 -16.46 -16.79 -14.52
N ARG A 321 -16.14 -16.46 -15.78
CA ARG A 321 -16.27 -17.39 -16.92
C ARG A 321 -15.46 -18.68 -16.73
N PHE A 322 -14.41 -18.63 -15.91
CA PHE A 322 -13.54 -19.76 -15.61
C PHE A 322 -13.76 -20.34 -14.21
N GLY A 323 -14.85 -19.99 -13.53
CA GLY A 323 -15.18 -20.49 -12.19
C GLY A 323 -14.50 -19.73 -11.05
N GLY A 324 -14.04 -18.50 -11.27
CA GLY A 324 -13.40 -17.69 -10.23
C GLY A 324 -14.34 -17.34 -9.07
N ASP A 325 -13.85 -17.51 -7.84
CA ASP A 325 -14.57 -17.24 -6.61
C ASP A 325 -14.39 -15.78 -6.11
N GLU A 326 -15.14 -15.40 -5.07
CA GLU A 326 -15.04 -14.06 -4.47
C GLU A 326 -13.71 -13.84 -3.74
N GLN A 327 -13.01 -14.90 -3.35
CA GLN A 327 -11.67 -14.78 -2.76
C GLN A 327 -10.64 -14.40 -3.83
N LEU A 328 -10.64 -15.08 -4.97
CA LEU A 328 -9.79 -14.75 -6.12
C LEU A 328 -10.08 -13.32 -6.59
N TRP A 329 -11.35 -12.91 -6.61
CA TRP A 329 -11.70 -11.54 -6.97
C TRP A 329 -11.04 -10.53 -6.02
N ALA A 330 -11.15 -10.71 -4.70
CA ALA A 330 -10.50 -9.82 -3.73
C ALA A 330 -8.96 -9.80 -3.88
N GLU A 331 -8.34 -10.93 -4.24
CA GLU A 331 -6.91 -11.02 -4.52
C GLU A 331 -6.52 -10.24 -5.79
N VAL A 332 -7.36 -10.28 -6.83
CA VAL A 332 -7.17 -9.50 -8.05
C VAL A 332 -7.43 -8.01 -7.82
N GLU A 333 -8.42 -7.63 -7.02
CA GLU A 333 -8.69 -6.25 -6.59
C GLU A 333 -7.46 -5.62 -5.93
N TYR A 334 -6.76 -6.37 -5.09
CA TYR A 334 -5.50 -5.92 -4.49
C TYR A 334 -4.42 -5.66 -5.56
N CYS A 335 -4.26 -6.57 -6.52
CA CYS A 335 -3.29 -6.44 -7.60
C CYS A 335 -3.54 -5.19 -8.47
N ILE A 336 -4.80 -4.87 -8.75
CA ILE A 336 -5.15 -3.75 -9.64
C ILE A 336 -5.28 -2.40 -8.93
N SER A 337 -5.29 -2.35 -7.59
CA SER A 337 -5.51 -1.11 -6.84
C SER A 337 -4.37 -0.72 -5.90
N ASP A 338 -3.61 -1.69 -5.37
CA ASP A 338 -2.63 -1.47 -4.29
C ASP A 338 -1.23 -2.05 -4.62
N MET A 339 -0.97 -2.40 -5.88
CA MET A 339 0.34 -2.86 -6.33
C MET A 339 0.89 -1.98 -7.46
N ASN A 340 1.90 -1.17 -7.14
CA ASN A 340 2.74 -0.48 -8.13
C ASN A 340 4.16 -1.04 -8.06
N CYS A 341 4.56 -1.79 -9.10
CA CYS A 341 5.85 -2.47 -9.25
C CYS A 341 6.04 -2.96 -10.70
N CYS A 342 7.18 -3.58 -11.02
CA CYS A 342 7.41 -4.13 -12.37
C CYS A 342 6.34 -5.15 -12.81
N CYS A 343 6.07 -5.19 -14.12
CA CYS A 343 5.02 -6.03 -14.70
C CYS A 343 5.23 -7.54 -14.48
N THR A 344 6.48 -8.00 -14.41
CA THR A 344 6.82 -9.39 -14.11
C THR A 344 6.41 -9.79 -12.70
N HIS A 345 6.52 -8.88 -11.73
CA HIS A 345 6.04 -9.10 -10.36
C HIS A 345 4.51 -9.11 -10.30
N LEU A 346 3.83 -8.20 -11.02
CA LEU A 346 2.37 -8.17 -11.13
C LEU A 346 1.83 -9.48 -11.74
N LEU A 347 2.41 -9.94 -12.86
CA LEU A 347 2.06 -11.23 -13.47
C LEU A 347 2.32 -12.40 -12.54
N LYS A 348 3.47 -12.43 -11.85
CA LYS A 348 3.81 -13.49 -10.90
C LYS A 348 2.78 -13.57 -9.77
N TYR A 349 2.39 -12.43 -9.22
CA TYR A 349 1.33 -12.36 -8.22
C TYR A 349 0.02 -12.91 -8.79
N LEU A 350 -0.44 -12.38 -9.94
CA LEU A 350 -1.69 -12.80 -10.56
C LEU A 350 -1.73 -14.31 -10.85
N LYS A 351 -0.68 -14.85 -11.48
CA LYS A 351 -0.60 -16.29 -11.79
C LYS A 351 -0.63 -17.15 -10.53
N ALA A 352 0.08 -16.74 -9.47
CA ALA A 352 0.03 -17.45 -8.19
C ALA A 352 -1.39 -17.45 -7.59
N LYS A 353 -2.15 -16.36 -7.73
CA LYS A 353 -3.53 -16.29 -7.22
C LYS A 353 -4.50 -17.14 -8.03
N LEU A 354 -4.34 -17.17 -9.35
CA LEU A 354 -5.11 -18.10 -10.22
C LEU A 354 -4.80 -19.56 -9.86
N PHE A 355 -3.53 -19.89 -9.57
CA PHE A 355 -3.15 -21.24 -9.15
C PHE A 355 -3.77 -21.63 -7.81
N LEU A 356 -3.74 -20.73 -6.82
CA LEU A 356 -4.39 -20.97 -5.53
C LEU A 356 -5.92 -21.12 -5.66
N ALA A 357 -6.56 -20.39 -6.59
CA ALA A 357 -7.99 -20.56 -6.84
C ALA A 357 -8.33 -21.96 -7.39
N ARG A 358 -7.46 -22.52 -8.23
CA ARG A 358 -7.57 -23.92 -8.70
C ARG A 358 -7.51 -24.90 -7.54
N ASP A 359 -6.59 -24.69 -6.61
CA ASP A 359 -6.42 -25.59 -5.46
C ASP A 359 -7.60 -25.49 -4.47
N ARG A 360 -8.27 -24.32 -4.41
CA ARG A 360 -9.50 -24.12 -3.62
C ARG A 360 -10.75 -24.68 -4.27
N SER A 361 -10.83 -24.67 -5.60
CA SER A 361 -12.02 -25.05 -6.35
C SER A 361 -11.70 -25.90 -7.57
N SER A 362 -12.21 -27.14 -7.58
CA SER A 362 -12.09 -28.04 -8.73
C SER A 362 -12.83 -27.54 -9.98
N SER A 363 -13.76 -26.58 -9.83
CA SER A 363 -14.45 -25.95 -10.97
C SER A 363 -13.63 -24.85 -11.64
N PHE A 364 -12.53 -24.39 -11.03
CA PHE A 364 -11.73 -23.32 -11.60
C PHE A 364 -10.79 -23.83 -12.70
N LEU A 365 -11.01 -23.35 -13.93
CA LEU A 365 -10.31 -23.82 -15.12
C LEU A 365 -8.99 -23.07 -15.34
N PHE A 366 -7.99 -23.29 -14.48
CA PHE A 366 -6.73 -22.55 -14.50
C PHE A 366 -6.06 -22.44 -15.87
N HIS A 367 -5.83 -23.57 -16.56
CA HIS A 367 -5.12 -23.57 -17.84
C HIS A 367 -5.89 -22.82 -18.93
N ALA A 368 -7.22 -22.96 -18.98
CA ALA A 368 -8.05 -22.23 -19.92
C ALA A 368 -8.09 -20.72 -19.62
N CYS A 369 -8.20 -20.37 -18.33
CA CYS A 369 -8.18 -18.99 -17.85
C CYS A 369 -6.86 -18.30 -18.18
N TRP A 370 -5.74 -18.96 -17.89
CA TRP A 370 -4.41 -18.42 -18.14
C TRP A 370 -4.14 -18.24 -19.64
N ALA A 371 -4.45 -19.24 -20.46
CA ALA A 371 -4.29 -19.14 -21.91
C ALA A 371 -5.16 -18.03 -22.52
N GLU A 372 -6.41 -17.88 -22.07
CA GLU A 372 -7.26 -16.78 -22.53
C GLU A 372 -6.75 -15.42 -22.04
N LEU A 373 -6.23 -15.33 -20.82
CA LEU A 373 -5.68 -14.09 -20.28
C LEU A 373 -4.49 -13.60 -21.12
N LEU A 374 -3.58 -14.51 -21.49
CA LEU A 374 -2.45 -14.18 -22.37
C LEU A 374 -2.95 -13.69 -23.75
N ARG A 375 -3.95 -14.37 -24.33
CA ARG A 375 -4.57 -13.93 -25.59
C ARG A 375 -5.20 -12.54 -25.46
N SER A 376 -5.96 -12.27 -24.40
CA SER A 376 -6.55 -10.96 -24.13
C SER A 376 -5.50 -9.87 -23.90
N PHE A 377 -4.30 -10.24 -23.44
CA PHE A 377 -3.16 -9.34 -23.35
C PHE A 377 -2.47 -9.09 -24.69
N GLY A 378 -2.94 -9.72 -25.78
CA GLY A 378 -2.35 -9.62 -27.12
C GLY A 378 -1.12 -10.50 -27.32
N VAL A 379 -0.95 -11.54 -26.50
CA VAL A 379 0.17 -12.50 -26.65
C VAL A 379 -0.21 -13.56 -27.68
N GLU A 380 0.59 -13.67 -28.75
CA GLU A 380 0.37 -14.64 -29.81
C GLU A 380 0.77 -16.06 -29.37
N ARG A 381 0.04 -17.06 -29.85
CA ARG A 381 0.33 -18.47 -29.55
C ARG A 381 1.62 -18.91 -30.23
N GLY A 382 2.51 -19.56 -29.48
CA GLY A 382 3.84 -19.99 -29.92
C GLY A 382 4.88 -18.88 -29.95
N SER A 383 4.53 -17.67 -29.49
CA SER A 383 5.47 -16.54 -29.40
C SER A 383 6.46 -16.72 -28.25
N LYS A 384 7.57 -15.96 -28.30
CA LYS A 384 8.54 -15.92 -27.20
C LYS A 384 7.93 -15.31 -25.95
N GLU A 385 7.00 -14.38 -26.13
CA GLU A 385 6.21 -13.73 -25.09
C GLU A 385 5.35 -14.77 -24.35
N GLU A 386 4.66 -15.66 -25.07
CA GLU A 386 3.87 -16.74 -24.47
C GLU A 386 4.77 -17.67 -23.66
N GLU A 387 5.90 -18.11 -24.23
CA GLU A 387 6.86 -18.98 -23.54
C GLU A 387 7.39 -18.32 -22.25
N ALA A 388 7.78 -17.04 -22.33
CA ALA A 388 8.27 -16.27 -21.20
C ALA A 388 7.20 -16.10 -20.11
N MET A 389 5.97 -15.73 -20.48
CA MET A 389 4.86 -15.57 -19.55
C MET A 389 4.40 -16.89 -18.95
N GLU A 390 4.51 -18.00 -19.69
CA GLU A 390 4.26 -19.33 -19.15
C GLU A 390 5.28 -19.73 -18.08
N GLY A 391 6.55 -19.34 -18.24
CA GLY A 391 7.60 -19.57 -17.23
C GLY A 391 7.43 -18.78 -15.93
N VAL A 392 6.65 -17.69 -15.93
CA VAL A 392 6.46 -16.80 -14.77
C VAL A 392 6.02 -17.60 -13.53
N GLY A 393 6.78 -17.49 -12.45
CA GLY A 393 6.41 -18.05 -11.14
C GLY A 393 6.68 -19.55 -10.96
N PHE A 394 6.99 -20.28 -12.03
CA PHE A 394 7.35 -21.71 -11.95
C PHE A 394 8.85 -21.96 -11.92
N ARG A 395 9.64 -21.10 -12.58
CA ARG A 395 11.10 -21.17 -12.57
C ARG A 395 11.73 -19.81 -12.30
N ALA A 396 13.03 -19.80 -12.03
CA ALA A 396 13.80 -18.57 -12.07
C ALA A 396 13.72 -18.00 -13.49
N MET A 397 13.18 -16.79 -13.61
CA MET A 397 13.03 -16.09 -14.89
C MET A 397 14.40 -15.65 -15.38
N ARG A 398 14.70 -15.95 -16.64
CA ARG A 398 15.91 -15.44 -17.29
C ARG A 398 15.75 -13.97 -17.64
N GLU A 399 16.86 -13.27 -17.80
CA GLU A 399 16.86 -11.83 -18.14
C GLU A 399 16.18 -11.57 -19.49
N ASP A 400 16.42 -12.41 -20.50
CA ASP A 400 15.79 -12.33 -21.82
C ASP A 400 14.27 -12.52 -21.77
N GLU A 401 13.79 -13.42 -20.92
CA GLU A 401 12.35 -13.65 -20.69
C GLU A 401 11.71 -12.44 -20.01
N SER A 402 12.36 -11.90 -18.97
CA SER A 402 11.89 -10.68 -18.28
C SER A 402 11.81 -9.51 -19.25
N ASP A 403 12.85 -9.28 -20.05
CA ASP A 403 12.89 -8.20 -21.03
C ASP A 403 11.81 -8.33 -22.11
N CYS A 404 11.54 -9.56 -22.55
CA CYS A 404 10.47 -9.86 -23.49
C CYS A 404 9.10 -9.45 -22.92
N ILE A 405 8.79 -9.84 -21.68
CA ILE A 405 7.55 -9.45 -20.99
C ILE A 405 7.45 -7.94 -20.81
N ARG A 406 8.54 -7.28 -20.40
CA ARG A 406 8.58 -5.82 -20.19
C ARG A 406 8.33 -5.08 -21.50
N LYS A 407 9.00 -5.47 -22.59
CA LYS A 407 8.77 -4.89 -23.93
C LYS A 407 7.33 -5.03 -24.38
N HIS A 408 6.72 -6.21 -24.15
CA HIS A 408 5.31 -6.44 -24.44
C HIS A 408 4.41 -5.40 -23.76
N PHE A 409 4.48 -5.28 -22.43
CA PHE A 409 3.61 -4.32 -21.73
C PHE A 409 3.95 -2.87 -22.02
N ARG A 410 5.22 -2.50 -22.23
CA ARG A 410 5.56 -1.13 -22.69
C ARG A 410 4.85 -0.78 -23.99
N SER A 411 4.79 -1.71 -24.95
CA SER A 411 4.07 -1.50 -26.22
C SER A 411 2.55 -1.29 -26.02
N ARG A 412 1.98 -1.91 -24.98
CA ARG A 412 0.56 -1.82 -24.61
C ARG A 412 0.22 -0.53 -23.86
N ALA A 413 1.22 0.16 -23.30
CA ALA A 413 1.02 1.43 -22.58
C ALA A 413 0.45 2.53 -23.47
N GLY A 414 0.67 2.46 -24.79
CA GLY A 414 0.10 3.38 -25.79
C GLY A 414 0.27 4.88 -25.45
N LEU A 415 1.31 5.23 -24.69
CA LEU A 415 1.63 6.61 -24.29
C LEU A 415 2.35 7.39 -25.40
N ASN A 416 2.65 6.74 -26.53
CA ASN A 416 3.33 7.29 -27.71
C ASN A 416 2.43 7.33 -28.97
N LYS A 417 1.11 7.31 -28.80
CA LYS A 417 0.11 7.60 -29.83
C LYS A 417 -0.76 8.74 -29.34
#